data_AF-A0A8X6F1X2-F1
#
_entry.id   AF-A0A8X6F1X2-F1
#
_cell.length_a   1.000
_cell.length_b   1.000
_cell.length_c   1.000
_cell.angle_alpha   90.00
_cell.angle_beta   90.00
_cell.angle_gamma   90.00
#
_symmetry.space_group_name_H-M   'P 1'
#
loop_
_entity.id
_entity.type
_entity.pdbx_description
1 polymer ?
#
loop_
_entity_poly.entity_id
_entity_poly.type
_entity_poly.pdbx_seq_one_letter_code
_entity_poly.pdbx_strand_id
1 'polypeptide(L)'
;MDEKDHSEDGHVILRNPHIKEMEQDFLYHISLSSGSQDLVEMFSDVKFVCMGGTPRRMEKFAQFVQKELDIKLPTGAALCDISARSYRYSMYKIGPVISVSVGLFSDINF
;
A
#
# COMPACT_ATOMS: atom_id res chain seq x y z
N MET A 1 7.40 -21.17 -14.70
CA MET A 1 7.30 -20.49 -13.38
C MET A 1 8.30 -21.19 -12.49
N ASP A 2 9.45 -20.56 -12.25
CA ASP A 2 10.52 -21.17 -11.47
C ASP A 2 10.16 -21.17 -9.98
N GLU A 3 10.34 -22.32 -9.31
CA GLU A 3 9.97 -22.63 -7.92
C GLU A 3 10.73 -21.85 -6.81
N LYS A 4 11.40 -20.73 -7.13
CA LYS A 4 12.26 -19.97 -6.19
C LYS A 4 11.67 -18.61 -5.78
N ASP A 5 10.35 -18.47 -5.72
CA ASP A 5 9.71 -17.17 -5.42
C ASP A 5 9.10 -17.03 -4.01
N HIS A 6 9.28 -18.05 -3.17
CA HIS A 6 8.76 -18.04 -1.81
C HIS A 6 9.91 -18.05 -0.81
N SER A 7 9.96 -17.03 0.05
CA SER A 7 10.73 -17.11 1.28
C SER A 7 10.01 -18.08 2.22
N GLU A 8 10.76 -18.94 2.92
CA GLU A 8 10.15 -19.87 3.88
C GLU A 8 9.42 -19.14 5.02
N ASP A 9 9.85 -17.92 5.31
CA ASP A 9 9.29 -17.07 6.37
C ASP A 9 8.19 -16.10 5.88
N GLY A 10 7.83 -16.12 4.59
CA GLY A 10 6.76 -15.29 4.02
C GLY A 10 7.11 -13.80 3.79
N HIS A 11 8.38 -13.42 3.92
CA HIS A 11 8.90 -12.11 3.52
C HIS A 11 8.83 -11.88 2.00
N VAL A 12 8.54 -10.62 1.62
CA VAL A 12 8.59 -10.16 0.23
C VAL A 12 10.04 -10.12 -0.26
N ILE A 13 10.33 -10.83 -1.35
CA ILE A 13 11.66 -10.88 -1.96
C ILE A 13 11.72 -9.90 -3.14
N LEU A 14 12.74 -9.03 -3.16
CA LEU A 14 13.01 -8.14 -4.27
C LEU A 14 14.03 -8.77 -5.23
N ARG A 15 13.75 -8.71 -6.54
CA ARG A 15 14.64 -9.22 -7.61
C ARG A 15 15.49 -8.13 -8.25
N ASN A 16 15.75 -7.04 -7.53
CA ASN A 16 16.60 -5.96 -7.99
C ASN A 16 17.72 -5.73 -6.96
N PRO A 17 18.96 -6.20 -7.23
CA PRO A 17 20.07 -6.07 -6.29
C PRO A 17 20.50 -4.61 -6.08
N HIS A 18 20.20 -3.71 -7.01
CA HIS A 18 20.60 -2.30 -6.94
C HIS A 18 19.83 -1.52 -5.86
N ILE A 19 18.64 -1.98 -5.46
CA ILE A 19 17.84 -1.31 -4.41
C ILE A 19 18.61 -1.24 -3.09
N LYS A 20 19.42 -2.26 -2.77
CA LYS A 20 20.20 -2.28 -1.52
C LYS A 20 21.32 -1.22 -1.51
N GLU A 21 21.75 -0.77 -2.68
CA GLU A 21 22.88 0.15 -2.86
C GLU A 21 22.43 1.61 -2.85
N MET A 22 21.12 1.85 -2.92
CA MET A 22 20.53 3.18 -2.90
C MET A 22 20.54 3.75 -1.47
N GLU A 23 21.00 4.99 -1.32
CA GLU A 23 20.89 5.73 -0.06
C GLU A 23 19.43 6.00 0.31
N GLN A 24 18.61 6.31 -0.70
CA GLN A 24 17.19 6.61 -0.54
C GLN A 24 16.41 6.10 -1.75
N ASP A 25 15.28 5.44 -1.50
CA ASP A 25 14.30 5.06 -2.50
C ASP A 25 13.09 5.99 -2.44
N PHE A 26 12.63 6.44 -3.61
CA PHE A 26 11.50 7.34 -3.77
C PHE A 26 10.39 6.62 -4.55
N LEU A 27 9.33 6.23 -3.84
CA LEU A 27 8.13 5.63 -4.39
C LEU A 27 7.22 6.73 -4.93
N TYR A 28 7.64 7.33 -6.05
CA TYR A 28 7.09 8.58 -6.60
C TYR A 28 5.55 8.58 -6.73
N HIS A 29 4.97 7.51 -7.27
CA HIS A 29 3.54 7.44 -7.55
C HIS A 29 2.65 7.32 -6.31
N ILE A 30 3.22 7.02 -5.14
CA ILE A 30 2.50 6.96 -3.86
C ILE A 30 3.01 7.98 -2.85
N SER A 31 3.93 8.86 -3.27
CA SER A 31 4.54 9.89 -2.42
C SER A 31 5.17 9.34 -1.13
N LEU A 32 5.75 8.14 -1.21
CA LEU A 32 6.52 7.56 -0.12
C LEU A 32 8.01 7.63 -0.40
N SER A 33 8.82 7.75 0.64
CA SER A 33 10.27 7.63 0.51
C SER A 33 10.92 7.03 1.75
N SER A 34 11.91 6.16 1.53
CA SER A 34 12.65 5.50 2.61
C SER A 34 13.49 6.45 3.47
N GLY A 35 13.83 7.64 2.97
CA GLY A 35 14.67 8.61 3.69
C GLY A 35 13.88 9.67 4.47
N SER A 36 12.58 9.84 4.18
CA SER A 36 11.74 10.82 4.88
C SER A 36 10.68 10.19 5.79
N GLN A 37 10.43 8.88 5.66
CA GLN A 37 9.39 8.17 6.38
C GLN A 37 9.89 6.80 6.86
N ASP A 38 9.48 6.40 8.05
CA ASP A 38 9.77 5.07 8.57
C ASP A 38 8.79 4.05 7.97
N LEU A 39 9.19 3.43 6.86
CA LEU A 39 8.37 2.45 6.15
C LEU A 39 8.16 1.16 6.96
N VAL A 40 9.09 0.81 7.86
CA VAL A 40 8.98 -0.39 8.70
C VAL A 40 7.93 -0.16 9.77
N GLU A 41 7.99 0.98 10.48
CA GLU A 41 6.97 1.36 11.45
C GLU A 41 5.59 1.47 10.79
N MET A 42 5.52 2.06 9.59
CA MET A 42 4.25 2.26 8.90
C MET A 42 3.60 0.96 8.40
N PHE A 43 4.38 -0.03 7.93
CA PHE A 43 3.84 -1.14 7.13
C PHE A 43 4.26 -2.55 7.56
N SER A 44 5.06 -2.72 8.62
CA SER A 44 5.52 -4.05 9.07
C SER A 44 4.41 -4.99 9.54
N ASP A 45 3.30 -4.45 10.03
CA ASP A 45 2.12 -5.19 10.49
C ASP A 45 1.17 -5.61 9.35
N VAL A 46 1.43 -5.16 8.13
CA VAL A 46 0.55 -5.43 6.98
C VAL A 46 0.63 -6.89 6.57
N LYS A 47 -0.54 -7.51 6.43
CA LYS A 47 -0.73 -8.90 6.00
C LYS A 47 -1.58 -9.03 4.74
N PHE A 48 -2.42 -8.03 4.46
CA PHE A 48 -3.33 -8.05 3.32
C PHE A 48 -3.24 -6.75 2.53
N VAL A 49 -3.16 -6.86 1.20
CA VAL A 49 -3.22 -5.73 0.28
C VAL A 49 -4.40 -5.95 -0.66
N CYS A 50 -5.38 -5.06 -0.61
CA CYS A 50 -6.52 -5.04 -1.52
C CYS A 50 -6.35 -3.90 -2.52
N MET A 51 -6.47 -4.21 -3.80
CA MET A 51 -6.32 -3.27 -4.89
C MET A 51 -7.61 -3.19 -5.72
N GLY A 52 -7.92 -2.01 -6.27
CA GLY A 52 -9.07 -1.86 -7.15
C GLY A 52 -9.08 -0.56 -7.94
N GLY A 53 -10.01 -0.44 -8.87
CA GLY A 53 -9.98 0.61 -9.91
C GLY A 53 -10.06 2.04 -9.40
N THR A 54 -11.13 2.37 -8.69
CA THR A 54 -11.47 3.77 -8.39
C THR A 54 -11.13 4.15 -6.95
N PRO A 55 -10.52 5.34 -6.69
CA PRO A 55 -10.22 5.84 -5.35
C PRO A 55 -11.38 5.72 -4.36
N ARG A 56 -12.56 6.20 -4.77
CA ARG A 56 -13.79 6.17 -3.95
C ARG A 56 -14.22 4.74 -3.56
N ARG A 57 -13.94 3.74 -4.41
CA ARG A 57 -14.28 2.33 -4.10
C ARG A 57 -13.33 1.78 -3.05
N MET A 58 -12.05 2.12 -3.15
CA MET A 58 -11.03 1.67 -2.21
C MET A 58 -11.13 2.38 -0.86
N GLU A 59 -11.56 3.64 -0.84
CA GLU A 59 -11.91 4.35 0.40
C GLU A 59 -13.12 3.69 1.09
N LYS A 60 -14.19 3.39 0.35
CA LYS A 60 -15.36 2.68 0.90
C LYS A 60 -14.99 1.29 1.42
N PHE A 61 -14.12 0.57 0.71
CA PHE A 61 -13.60 -0.72 1.16
C PHE A 61 -12.81 -0.57 2.46
N ALA A 62 -11.96 0.45 2.56
CA ALA A 62 -11.23 0.75 3.79
C ALA A 62 -12.15 1.03 4.98
N GLN A 63 -13.18 1.86 4.78
CA GLN A 63 -14.21 2.14 5.79
C GLN A 63 -15.02 0.89 6.16
N PHE A 64 -15.26 0.00 5.20
CA PHE A 64 -15.93 -1.28 5.44
C PHE A 64 -15.06 -2.18 6.32
N VAL A 65 -13.80 -2.42 5.95
CA VAL A 65 -12.86 -3.24 6.72
C VAL A 65 -12.65 -2.69 8.12
N GLN A 66 -12.55 -1.37 8.27
CA GLN A 66 -12.44 -0.72 9.58
C GLN A 66 -13.58 -1.13 10.52
N LYS A 67 -14.82 -1.18 10.01
CA LYS A 67 -16.00 -1.58 10.79
C LYS A 67 -15.99 -3.07 11.09
N GLU A 68 -15.68 -3.90 10.10
CA GLU A 68 -15.65 -5.36 10.26
C GLU A 68 -14.58 -5.83 11.26
N LEU A 69 -13.45 -5.11 11.34
CA LEU A 69 -12.37 -5.40 12.29
C LEU A 69 -12.53 -4.68 13.65
N ASP A 70 -13.63 -3.94 13.87
CA ASP A 70 -13.88 -3.10 15.05
C ASP A 70 -12.70 -2.15 15.41
N ILE A 71 -12.04 -1.58 14.39
CA ILE A 71 -10.92 -0.67 14.60
C ILE A 71 -11.45 0.74 14.89
N LYS A 72 -11.31 1.16 16.15
CA LYS A 72 -11.73 2.49 16.61
C LYS A 72 -10.66 3.52 16.29
N LEU A 73 -11.06 4.55 15.54
CA LEU A 73 -10.23 5.73 15.36
C LEU A 73 -10.37 6.65 16.58
N PRO A 74 -9.33 7.42 16.91
CA PRO A 74 -9.42 8.50 17.88
C PRO A 74 -10.58 9.44 17.56
N THR A 75 -11.21 10.03 18.58
CA THR A 75 -12.30 10.99 18.38
C THR A 75 -11.82 12.15 17.51
N GLY A 76 -12.55 12.42 16.42
CA GLY A 76 -12.21 13.46 15.44
C GLY A 76 -11.23 13.03 14.35
N ALA A 77 -10.75 11.79 14.35
CA ALA A 77 -9.91 11.25 13.29
C ALA A 77 -10.74 10.53 12.22
N ALA A 78 -10.28 10.60 10.97
CA ALA A 78 -10.82 9.87 9.83
C ALA A 78 -9.69 9.10 9.14
N LEU A 79 -10.06 8.15 8.29
CA LEU A 79 -9.09 7.48 7.41
C LEU A 79 -8.39 8.53 6.54
N CYS A 80 -7.07 8.45 6.50
CA CYS A 80 -6.21 9.36 5.75
C CYS A 80 -5.72 8.68 4.47
N ASP A 81 -5.75 9.40 3.36
CA ASP A 81 -5.10 8.96 2.12
C ASP A 81 -3.60 9.26 2.21
N ILE A 82 -2.81 8.22 2.41
CA ILE A 82 -1.35 8.27 2.59
C ILE A 82 -0.67 8.80 1.32
N SER A 83 -1.24 8.51 0.15
CA SER A 83 -0.70 8.92 -1.15
C SER A 83 -1.36 10.17 -1.72
N ALA A 84 -2.12 10.93 -0.91
CA ALA A 84 -2.83 12.14 -1.37
C ALA A 84 -1.93 13.16 -2.09
N ARG A 85 -0.64 13.19 -1.75
CA ARG A 85 0.36 14.09 -2.37
C ARG A 85 0.79 13.67 -3.77
N SER A 86 0.52 12.43 -4.19
CA SER A 86 0.93 11.93 -5.50
C SER A 86 -0.07 12.27 -6.60
N TYR A 87 -1.34 12.43 -6.22
CA TYR A 87 -2.49 12.57 -7.12
C TYR A 87 -2.67 11.42 -8.13
N ARG A 88 -1.92 10.31 -7.99
CA ARG A 88 -1.93 9.16 -8.91
C ARG A 88 -2.68 7.96 -8.36
N TYR A 89 -2.57 7.74 -7.07
CA TYR A 89 -3.21 6.66 -6.35
C TYR A 89 -3.77 7.20 -5.03
N SER A 90 -4.78 6.51 -4.49
CA SER A 90 -5.24 6.67 -3.12
C SER A 90 -4.92 5.41 -2.34
N MET A 91 -4.31 5.58 -1.17
CA MET A 91 -3.85 4.50 -0.31
C MET A 91 -4.34 4.72 1.12
N TYR A 92 -5.04 3.73 1.66
CA TYR A 92 -5.55 3.75 3.03
C TYR A 92 -4.99 2.55 3.79
N LYS A 93 -4.49 2.77 5.01
CA LYS A 93 -4.04 1.70 5.92
C LYS A 93 -5.02 1.54 7.08
N ILE A 94 -5.40 0.30 7.37
CA ILE A 94 -6.39 -0.08 8.39
C ILE A 94 -5.89 -1.35 9.09
N GLY A 95 -5.21 -1.19 10.22
CA GLY A 95 -4.54 -2.30 10.91
C GLY A 95 -3.65 -3.09 9.93
N PRO A 96 -3.82 -4.43 9.81
CA PRO A 96 -3.01 -5.27 8.93
C PRO A 96 -3.41 -5.20 7.44
N VAL A 97 -4.34 -4.32 7.06
CA VAL A 97 -4.87 -4.21 5.69
C VAL A 97 -4.45 -2.88 5.04
N ILE A 98 -3.92 -2.95 3.83
CA ILE A 98 -3.76 -1.82 2.92
C ILE A 98 -4.83 -1.88 1.83
N SER A 99 -5.50 -0.76 1.55
CA SER A 99 -6.45 -0.57 0.46
C SER A 99 -5.90 0.46 -0.52
N VAL A 100 -5.63 0.07 -1.78
CA VAL A 100 -5.01 0.94 -2.78
C VAL A 100 -5.85 1.02 -4.04
N SER A 101 -6.08 2.23 -4.53
CA SER A 101 -6.61 2.41 -5.87
C SER A 101 -5.50 2.33 -6.89
N VAL A 102 -5.69 1.52 -7.92
CA VAL A 102 -4.90 1.49 -9.14
C VAL A 102 -5.88 1.83 -10.23
N GLY A 103 -5.70 2.99 -10.89
CA GLY A 103 -6.64 3.51 -11.89
C GLY A 103 -7.00 2.51 -13.00
N LEU A 104 -7.94 2.89 -13.87
CA LEU A 104 -8.28 2.07 -15.04
C LEU A 104 -7.02 1.81 -15.89
N PHE A 105 -6.65 0.54 -16.01
CA PHE A 105 -5.76 0.05 -17.05
C PHE A 105 -6.47 0.21 -18.40
N SER A 106 -6.38 1.40 -19.02
CA SER A 106 -6.72 1.56 -20.43
C SER A 106 -5.45 1.45 -21.27
N ASP A 107 -4.82 0.28 -21.26
CA ASP A 107 -3.77 -0.11 -22.21
C ASP A 107 -3.76 -1.64 -22.38
N ILE A 108 -4.82 -2.17 -23.01
CA ILE A 108 -4.78 -3.47 -23.68
C ILE A 108 -5.60 -3.34 -24.96
N ASN A 109 -4.93 -3.02 -26.06
CA ASN A 109 -5.41 -3.45 -27.37
C ASN A 109 -5.15 -4.96 -27.46
N PHE A 110 -6.19 -5.73 -27.78
CA PHE A 110 -6.08 -7.14 -28.19
C PHE A 110 -5.43 -7.25 -29.57
#